data_AF-A0A6N2R4L7-F1
#
_entry.id   AF-A0A6N2R4L7-F1
#
_cell.length_a   1.000
_cell.length_b   1.000
_cell.length_c   1.000
_cell.angle_alpha   90.00
_cell.angle_beta   90.00
_cell.angle_gamma   90.00
#
_symmetry.space_group_name_H-M   'P 1'
#
loop_
_entity.id
_entity.type
_entity.pdbx_description
1 polymer ?
#
loop_
_entity_poly.entity_id
_entity_poly.type
_entity_poly.pdbx_seq_one_letter_code
_entity_poly.pdbx_strand_id
1 'polypeptide(L)'
;MLADIMKAALKYADRPAFVIEDETYTYSRLVGQAISISHTLRNLKENVVGIAAENRIETYASILAVLLAGKTYVILHPDYPAERKRQIARQAGIGLLLYGPEGNTVLPPDVAERAVFQSQLALLNDIADLLNRHHCRVRILISPDYNQKVLHPKDKEILCKLFGEANVFDFSGINEYTNDYHYYYEQGHYRPLLGKKLMERIYGHSL
;
A
#
# COMPACT_ATOMS: atom_id res chain seq x y z
N MET A 1 12.98 -29.60 12.88
CA MET A 1 12.29 -28.95 11.75
C MET A 1 13.21 -28.03 10.95
N LEU A 2 13.64 -26.85 11.45
CA LEU A 2 14.53 -25.95 10.68
C LEU A 2 15.91 -26.56 10.37
N ALA A 3 16.48 -27.30 11.33
CA ALA A 3 17.73 -28.03 11.15
C ALA A 3 17.64 -29.08 10.04
N ASP A 4 16.48 -29.74 9.90
CA ASP A 4 16.25 -30.76 8.87
C ASP A 4 16.13 -30.12 7.48
N ILE A 5 15.49 -28.95 7.39
CA ILE A 5 15.43 -28.13 6.16
C ILE A 5 16.84 -27.74 5.73
N MET A 6 17.66 -27.24 6.65
CA MET A 6 19.05 -26.85 6.36
C MET A 6 19.91 -28.05 5.96
N LYS A 7 19.75 -29.19 6.62
CA LYS A 7 20.46 -30.43 6.28
C LYS A 7 20.09 -30.93 4.88
N ALA A 8 18.80 -30.89 4.52
CA ALA A 8 18.34 -31.26 3.19
C ALA A 8 18.85 -30.29 2.12
N ALA A 9 18.81 -28.98 2.40
CA ALA A 9 19.28 -27.96 1.47
C ALA A 9 20.79 -28.05 1.20
N LEU A 10 21.60 -28.39 2.21
CA LEU A 10 23.03 -28.66 2.04
C LEU A 10 23.29 -29.94 1.26
N LYS A 11 22.52 -31.00 1.52
CA LYS A 11 22.67 -32.30 0.84
C LYS A 11 22.29 -32.23 -0.65
N TYR A 12 21.35 -31.36 -1.00
CA TYR A 12 20.80 -31.25 -2.34
C TYR A 12 21.00 -29.83 -2.93
N ALA A 13 22.16 -29.24 -2.66
CA ALA A 13 22.50 -27.85 -2.97
C ALA A 13 22.15 -27.43 -4.42
N ASP A 14 22.48 -28.27 -5.40
CA ASP A 14 22.28 -27.97 -6.82
C ASP A 14 20.91 -28.40 -7.37
N ARG A 15 20.05 -29.00 -6.54
CA ARG A 15 18.70 -29.37 -6.97
C ARG A 15 17.79 -28.13 -7.01
N PRO A 16 16.80 -28.11 -7.93
CA PRO A 16 15.75 -27.10 -7.92
C PRO A 16 15.01 -27.07 -6.57
N ALA A 17 14.91 -25.88 -5.97
CA ALA A 17 14.10 -25.61 -4.78
C ALA A 17 12.82 -24.87 -5.15
N PHE A 18 12.91 -23.91 -6.09
CA PHE A 18 11.78 -23.15 -6.60
C PHE A 18 11.87 -23.04 -8.13
N VAL A 19 10.70 -22.97 -8.75
CA VAL A 19 10.53 -22.51 -10.14
C VAL A 19 9.55 -21.35 -10.04
N ILE A 20 10.01 -20.16 -10.42
CA ILE A 20 9.21 -18.94 -10.41
C ILE A 20 9.23 -18.43 -11.84
N GLU A 21 8.05 -18.39 -12.46
CA GLU A 21 7.93 -18.17 -13.90
C GLU A 21 8.80 -19.19 -14.66
N ASP A 22 9.71 -18.73 -15.52
CA ASP A 22 10.61 -19.60 -16.30
C ASP A 22 11.99 -19.75 -15.65
N GLU A 23 12.21 -19.18 -14.46
CA GLU A 23 13.49 -19.25 -13.76
C GLU A 23 13.52 -20.34 -12.67
N THR A 24 14.58 -21.14 -12.69
CA THR A 24 14.83 -22.17 -11.68
C THR A 24 15.85 -21.69 -10.65
N TYR A 25 15.50 -21.83 -9.37
CA TYR A 25 16.32 -21.47 -8.23
C TYR A 25 16.71 -22.71 -7.45
N THR A 26 18.01 -22.89 -7.23
CA THR A 26 18.55 -24.03 -6.48
C THR A 26 18.43 -23.84 -4.96
N TYR A 27 18.56 -24.94 -4.21
CA TYR A 27 18.66 -24.87 -2.75
C TYR A 27 19.84 -24.00 -2.29
N SER A 28 20.99 -24.07 -2.96
CA SER A 28 22.17 -23.26 -2.64
C SER A 28 21.90 -21.76 -2.79
N ARG A 29 21.18 -21.35 -3.84
CA ARG A 29 20.82 -19.94 -4.07
C ARG A 29 19.85 -19.42 -3.00
N LEU A 30 18.80 -20.18 -2.71
CA LEU A 30 17.82 -19.85 -1.66
C LEU A 30 18.49 -19.71 -0.29
N VAL A 31 19.28 -20.72 0.10
CA VAL A 31 19.92 -20.74 1.42
C VAL A 31 21.00 -19.68 1.54
N GLY A 32 21.78 -19.42 0.48
CA GLY A 32 22.78 -18.35 0.48
C GLY A 32 22.15 -16.99 0.77
N GLN A 33 21.05 -16.66 0.10
CA GLN A 33 20.29 -15.43 0.36
C GLN A 33 19.72 -15.40 1.78
N ALA A 34 19.09 -16.48 2.23
CA ALA A 34 18.49 -16.56 3.56
C ALA A 34 19.53 -16.40 4.68
N ILE A 35 20.71 -17.03 4.55
CA ILE A 35 21.81 -16.89 5.50
C ILE A 35 22.29 -15.44 5.54
N SER A 36 22.48 -14.79 4.38
CA SER A 36 22.92 -13.40 4.31
C SER A 36 21.96 -12.47 5.04
N ILE A 37 20.66 -12.56 4.73
CA ILE A 37 19.62 -11.75 5.39
C ILE A 37 19.57 -12.06 6.90
N SER A 38 19.67 -13.33 7.29
CA SER A 38 19.60 -13.73 8.71
C SER A 38 20.70 -13.09 9.56
N HIS A 39 21.89 -12.88 9.01
CA HIS A 39 22.99 -12.23 9.74
C HIS A 39 22.66 -10.78 10.06
N THR A 40 22.07 -10.06 9.10
CA THR A 40 21.60 -8.68 9.32
C THR A 40 20.49 -8.63 10.38
N LEU A 41 19.57 -9.60 10.35
CA LEU A 41 18.44 -9.64 11.30
C LEU A 41 18.86 -9.95 12.74
N ARG A 42 19.90 -10.78 12.98
CA ARG A 42 20.27 -11.23 14.34
C ARG A 42 20.50 -10.09 15.34
N ASN A 43 21.05 -8.96 14.89
CA ASN A 43 21.41 -7.85 15.77
C ASN A 43 20.29 -6.81 15.95
N LEU A 44 19.15 -7.01 15.26
CA LEU A 44 18.01 -6.10 15.34
C LEU A 44 17.13 -6.45 16.54
N LYS A 45 16.53 -5.41 17.15
CA LYS A 45 15.70 -5.55 18.36
C LYS A 45 14.30 -6.11 18.06
N GLU A 46 13.86 -5.98 16.81
CA GLU A 46 12.53 -6.36 16.34
C GLU A 46 12.38 -7.88 16.35
N ASN A 47 11.44 -8.41 17.13
CA ASN A 47 11.17 -9.85 17.18
C ASN A 47 10.16 -10.31 16.13
N VAL A 48 9.35 -9.39 15.61
CA VAL A 48 8.40 -9.63 14.52
C VAL A 48 8.83 -8.83 13.30
N VAL A 49 9.07 -9.54 12.19
CA VAL A 49 9.53 -8.99 10.93
C VAL A 49 8.44 -9.16 9.87
N GLY A 50 7.98 -8.06 9.30
CA GLY A 50 7.10 -8.07 8.15
C GLY A 50 7.85 -8.49 6.89
N ILE A 51 7.18 -9.18 5.99
CA ILE A 51 7.70 -9.53 4.66
C ILE A 51 6.62 -9.17 3.65
N ALA A 52 6.96 -8.29 2.69
CA ALA A 52 6.11 -8.04 1.54
C ALA A 52 6.08 -9.30 0.65
N ALA A 53 4.87 -9.82 0.37
CA ALA A 53 4.69 -11.05 -0.39
C ALA A 53 4.82 -10.76 -1.89
N GLU A 54 5.98 -11.03 -2.46
CA GLU A 54 6.22 -10.87 -3.90
C GLU A 54 6.37 -12.26 -4.52
N ASN A 55 6.02 -12.42 -5.80
CA ASN A 55 6.24 -13.67 -6.52
C ASN A 55 7.72 -13.78 -6.93
N ARG A 56 8.62 -13.86 -5.94
CA ARG A 56 10.07 -13.84 -6.15
C ARG A 56 10.80 -14.67 -5.10
N ILE A 57 12.02 -15.10 -5.45
CA ILE A 57 12.84 -15.93 -4.55
C ILE A 57 13.17 -15.21 -3.24
N GLU A 58 13.29 -13.88 -3.28
CA GLU A 58 13.63 -13.05 -2.12
C GLU A 58 12.57 -13.13 -1.02
N THR A 59 11.29 -13.31 -1.35
CA THR A 59 10.22 -13.51 -0.37
C THR A 59 10.41 -14.82 0.40
N TYR A 60 10.70 -15.91 -0.31
CA TYR A 60 10.94 -17.21 0.33
C TYR A 60 12.26 -17.24 1.11
N ALA A 61 13.30 -16.59 0.58
CA ALA A 61 14.57 -16.41 1.29
C ALA A 61 14.39 -15.59 2.57
N SER A 62 13.54 -14.55 2.54
CA SER A 62 13.22 -13.71 3.70
C SER A 62 12.49 -14.50 4.80
N ILE A 63 11.54 -15.38 4.44
CA ILE A 63 10.86 -16.25 5.40
C ILE A 63 11.88 -17.13 6.13
N LEU A 64 12.74 -17.80 5.35
CA LEU A 64 13.77 -18.67 5.90
C LEU A 64 14.77 -17.88 6.76
N ALA A 65 15.14 -16.67 6.34
CA ALA A 65 16.06 -15.80 7.05
C ALA A 65 15.54 -15.37 8.43
N VAL A 66 14.26 -14.99 8.52
CA VAL A 66 13.61 -14.60 9.77
C VAL A 66 13.58 -15.79 10.74
N LEU A 67 13.24 -16.98 10.25
CA LEU A 67 13.27 -18.21 11.04
C LEU A 67 14.68 -18.57 11.50
N LEU A 68 15.70 -18.44 10.63
CA LEU A 68 17.11 -18.65 10.97
C LEU A 68 17.64 -17.64 11.99
N ALA A 69 17.09 -16.42 12.00
CA ALA A 69 17.42 -15.40 13.00
C ALA A 69 16.69 -15.61 14.34
N GLY A 70 15.85 -16.65 14.47
CA GLY A 70 15.07 -16.91 15.68
C GLY A 70 13.94 -15.92 15.90
N LYS A 71 13.44 -15.29 14.83
CA LYS A 71 12.41 -14.25 14.85
C LYS A 71 11.11 -14.76 14.22
N THR A 72 10.03 -14.03 14.42
CA THR A 72 8.70 -14.32 13.86
C THR A 72 8.49 -13.51 12.59
N TYR A 73 7.95 -14.11 11.53
CA TYR A 73 7.60 -13.38 10.31
C TYR A 73 6.09 -13.16 10.19
N VAL A 74 5.70 -12.09 9.49
CA VAL A 74 4.32 -11.84 9.07
C VAL A 74 4.29 -11.45 7.61
N ILE A 75 3.46 -12.14 6.82
CA ILE A 75 3.32 -11.89 5.40
C ILE A 75 2.31 -10.76 5.16
N LEU A 76 2.74 -9.74 4.42
CA LEU A 76 1.91 -8.65 3.93
C LEU A 76 1.74 -8.78 2.42
N HIS A 77 0.60 -9.31 1.97
CA HIS A 77 0.32 -9.48 0.55
C HIS A 77 0.10 -8.11 -0.13
N PRO A 78 0.68 -7.84 -1.31
CA PRO A 78 0.50 -6.57 -2.02
C PRO A 78 -0.97 -6.29 -2.31
N ASP A 79 -1.71 -7.32 -2.72
CA ASP A 79 -3.16 -7.27 -2.99
C ASP A 79 -4.02 -7.02 -1.75
N TYR A 80 -3.44 -7.15 -0.54
CA TYR A 80 -4.16 -6.72 0.64
C TYR A 80 -4.34 -5.21 0.60
N PRO A 81 -5.58 -4.72 0.84
CA PRO A 81 -5.82 -3.29 0.97
C PRO A 81 -4.87 -2.66 1.98
N ALA A 82 -4.44 -1.43 1.72
CA ALA A 82 -3.45 -0.74 2.55
C ALA A 82 -3.85 -0.70 4.05
N GLU A 83 -5.14 -0.59 4.35
CA GLU A 83 -5.62 -0.63 5.73
C GLU A 83 -5.48 -2.01 6.37
N ARG A 84 -5.75 -3.08 5.62
CA ARG A 84 -5.54 -4.44 6.12
C ARG A 84 -4.07 -4.69 6.41
N LYS A 85 -3.16 -4.21 5.55
CA LYS A 85 -1.72 -4.26 5.80
C LYS A 85 -1.33 -3.49 7.06
N ARG A 86 -1.88 -2.28 7.25
CA ARG A 86 -1.67 -1.48 8.47
C ARG A 86 -2.19 -2.16 9.72
N GLN A 87 -3.38 -2.72 9.67
CA GLN A 87 -3.98 -3.43 10.79
C GLN A 87 -3.13 -4.64 11.18
N ILE A 88 -2.73 -5.47 10.21
CA ILE A 88 -1.85 -6.61 10.44
C ILE A 88 -0.52 -6.14 11.03
N ALA A 89 0.08 -5.08 10.48
CA ALA A 89 1.34 -4.54 10.97
C ALA A 89 1.24 -4.02 12.42
N ARG A 90 0.18 -3.28 12.75
CA ARG A 90 -0.06 -2.77 14.11
C ARG A 90 -0.35 -3.92 15.10
N GLN A 91 -1.26 -4.83 14.75
CA GLN A 91 -1.64 -5.94 15.62
C GLN A 91 -0.50 -6.91 15.87
N ALA A 92 0.34 -7.16 14.86
CA ALA A 92 1.50 -8.03 15.00
C ALA A 92 2.74 -7.30 15.55
N GLY A 93 2.70 -5.99 15.75
CA GLY A 93 3.85 -5.22 16.23
C GLY A 93 5.04 -5.22 15.27
N ILE A 94 4.77 -5.15 13.96
CA ILE A 94 5.82 -5.12 12.93
C ILE A 94 6.58 -3.79 13.03
N GLY A 95 7.83 -3.84 13.50
CA GLY A 95 8.76 -2.70 13.52
C GLY A 95 9.76 -2.68 12.37
N LEU A 96 9.90 -3.81 11.65
CA LEU A 96 10.81 -3.99 10.52
C LEU A 96 10.09 -4.69 9.38
N LEU A 97 10.27 -4.21 8.15
CA LEU A 97 9.67 -4.79 6.95
C LEU A 97 10.75 -5.09 5.90
N LEU A 98 10.74 -6.32 5.38
CA LEU A 98 11.53 -6.74 4.22
C LEU A 98 10.68 -6.58 2.94
N TYR A 99 11.25 -5.94 1.92
CA TYR A 99 10.61 -5.67 0.63
C TYR A 99 11.61 -5.79 -0.51
N GLY A 100 11.14 -6.10 -1.73
CA GLY A 100 11.98 -6.17 -2.92
C GLY A 100 12.34 -4.79 -3.48
N PRO A 101 13.33 -4.70 -4.37
CA PRO A 101 13.81 -3.42 -4.95
C PRO A 101 12.76 -2.65 -5.77
N GLU A 102 11.68 -3.30 -6.20
CA GLU A 102 10.53 -2.69 -6.90
C GLU A 102 9.28 -2.60 -6.01
N GLY A 103 9.39 -3.03 -4.75
CA GLY A 103 8.29 -3.10 -3.81
C GLY A 103 7.88 -1.72 -3.31
N ASN A 104 6.82 -1.15 -3.88
CA ASN A 104 6.04 -0.07 -3.26
C ASN A 104 5.41 -0.58 -1.95
N THR A 105 6.17 -0.65 -0.86
CA THR A 105 5.62 -0.92 0.47
C THR A 105 5.94 0.20 1.43
N VAL A 106 4.98 1.12 1.49
CA VAL A 106 4.88 2.25 2.41
C VAL A 106 4.74 1.72 3.85
N LEU A 107 5.53 2.27 4.79
CA LEU A 107 5.05 3.08 5.94
C LEU A 107 6.21 3.48 6.88
N PRO A 108 6.24 4.76 7.30
CA PRO A 108 5.98 5.10 8.70
C PRO A 108 4.65 5.87 8.88
N PRO A 109 4.12 5.94 10.13
CA PRO A 109 2.81 6.49 10.43
C PRO A 109 2.78 8.04 10.42
N ASP A 110 1.59 8.58 10.19
CA ASP A 110 1.16 9.97 10.42
C ASP A 110 1.41 11.06 9.37
N VAL A 111 1.72 10.70 8.13
CA VAL A 111 1.59 11.65 7.01
C VAL A 111 0.77 10.99 5.91
N ALA A 112 -0.37 11.59 5.56
CA ALA A 112 -1.11 11.19 4.37
C ALA A 112 -0.14 11.12 3.18
N GLU A 113 -0.10 10.00 2.48
CA GLU A 113 0.82 9.84 1.35
C GLU A 113 0.46 10.89 0.28
N ARG A 114 1.46 11.60 -0.24
CA ARG A 114 1.23 12.55 -1.32
C ARG A 114 0.80 11.76 -2.56
N ALA A 115 -0.28 12.19 -3.18
CA ALA A 115 -0.77 11.68 -4.45
C ALA A 115 -0.36 12.57 -5.63
N VAL A 116 -0.07 13.85 -5.37
CA VAL A 116 0.32 14.82 -6.39
C VAL A 116 1.84 14.97 -6.42
N PHE A 117 2.48 14.24 -7.33
CA PHE A 117 3.90 14.41 -7.67
C PHE A 117 4.06 15.32 -8.88
N GLN A 118 5.30 15.55 -9.32
CA GLN A 118 5.61 16.51 -10.39
C GLN A 118 4.85 16.23 -11.70
N SER A 119 4.67 14.95 -12.08
CA SER A 119 3.93 14.57 -13.28
C SER A 119 2.43 14.85 -13.16
N GLN A 120 1.82 14.53 -12.02
CA GLN A 120 0.40 14.87 -11.78
C GLN A 120 0.21 16.39 -11.71
N LEU A 121 1.15 17.12 -11.11
CA LEU A 121 1.09 18.57 -11.04
C LEU A 121 1.15 19.20 -12.43
N ALA A 122 2.04 18.73 -13.31
CA ALA A 122 2.09 19.21 -14.70
C ALA A 122 0.74 18.99 -15.41
N LEU A 123 0.19 17.79 -15.32
CA LEU A 123 -1.12 17.47 -15.90
C LEU A 123 -2.25 18.34 -15.33
N LEU A 124 -2.27 18.57 -14.02
CA LEU A 124 -3.30 19.39 -13.37
C LEU A 124 -3.21 20.86 -13.81
N ASN A 125 -1.99 21.39 -14.02
CA ASN A 125 -1.81 22.72 -14.59
C ASN A 125 -2.33 22.79 -16.03
N ASP A 126 -2.01 21.79 -16.87
CA ASP A 126 -2.50 21.75 -18.25
C ASP A 126 -4.04 21.71 -18.31
N ILE A 127 -4.66 20.95 -17.41
CA ILE A 127 -6.12 20.90 -17.26
C ILE A 127 -6.66 22.26 -16.83
N ALA A 128 -6.07 22.89 -15.80
CA ALA A 128 -6.50 24.20 -15.32
C ALA A 128 -6.42 25.26 -16.44
N ASP A 129 -5.33 25.29 -17.19
CA ASP A 129 -5.13 26.20 -18.32
C ASP A 129 -6.15 25.98 -19.44
N LEU A 130 -6.45 24.72 -19.77
CA LEU A 130 -7.49 24.37 -20.73
C LEU A 130 -8.87 24.90 -20.27
N LEU A 131 -9.25 24.62 -19.04
CA LEU A 131 -10.54 25.01 -18.48
C LEU A 131 -10.69 26.55 -18.44
N ASN A 132 -9.63 27.26 -18.07
CA ASN A 132 -9.61 28.73 -18.05
C ASN A 132 -9.78 29.31 -19.46
N ARG A 133 -9.04 28.80 -20.45
CA ARG A 133 -9.15 29.25 -21.85
C ARG A 133 -10.56 29.09 -22.41
N HIS A 134 -11.27 28.03 -22.03
CA HIS A 134 -12.63 27.74 -22.50
C HIS A 134 -13.73 28.20 -21.53
N HIS A 135 -13.37 28.89 -20.45
CA HIS A 135 -14.31 29.44 -19.45
C HIS A 135 -15.23 28.36 -18.86
N CYS A 136 -14.68 27.16 -18.66
CA CYS A 136 -15.40 26.02 -18.12
C CYS A 136 -15.43 26.07 -16.59
N ARG A 137 -16.64 25.93 -16.01
CA ARG A 137 -16.79 25.73 -14.57
C ARG A 137 -16.67 24.24 -14.24
N VAL A 138 -15.82 23.91 -13.27
CA VAL A 138 -15.62 22.54 -12.82
C VAL A 138 -15.81 22.41 -11.32
N ARG A 139 -16.12 21.20 -10.88
CA ARG A 139 -16.12 20.81 -9.47
C ARG A 139 -15.23 19.59 -9.34
N ILE A 140 -14.21 19.69 -8.51
CA ILE A 140 -13.25 18.63 -8.24
C ILE A 140 -13.76 17.85 -7.03
N LEU A 141 -14.01 16.57 -7.26
CA LEU A 141 -14.48 15.65 -6.24
C LEU A 141 -13.37 14.71 -5.82
N ILE A 142 -12.94 14.79 -4.57
CA ILE A 142 -12.08 13.78 -3.95
C ILE A 142 -13.00 12.74 -3.34
N SER A 143 -13.18 11.66 -4.09
CA SER A 143 -14.10 10.59 -3.72
C SER A 143 -13.63 9.89 -2.43
N PRO A 144 -14.55 9.45 -1.57
CA PRO A 144 -14.22 8.57 -0.47
C PRO A 144 -13.50 7.33 -0.98
N ASP A 145 -12.34 7.03 -0.39
CA ASP A 145 -11.67 5.75 -0.61
C ASP A 145 -12.25 4.69 0.32
N TYR A 146 -12.32 3.44 -0.13
CA TYR A 146 -12.74 2.32 0.72
C TYR A 146 -11.89 2.21 2.00
N ASN A 147 -10.58 2.49 1.89
CA ASN A 147 -9.68 2.47 3.03
C ASN A 147 -9.69 3.78 3.82
N GLN A 148 -10.64 4.68 3.56
CA GLN A 148 -10.80 5.98 4.21
C GLN A 148 -9.47 6.74 4.27
N LYS A 149 -8.65 6.64 3.20
CA LYS A 149 -7.40 7.40 3.11
C LYS A 149 -7.73 8.89 3.10
N VAL A 150 -7.02 9.64 3.92
CA VAL A 150 -7.11 11.11 3.94
C VAL A 150 -6.24 11.65 2.81
N LEU A 151 -6.78 12.59 2.03
CA LEU A 151 -5.98 13.34 1.06
C LEU A 151 -4.95 14.18 1.80
N HIS A 152 -3.71 14.16 1.34
CA HIS A 152 -2.67 14.95 1.98
C HIS A 152 -2.98 16.46 1.93
N PRO A 153 -2.86 17.20 3.05
CA PRO A 153 -3.23 18.62 3.09
C PRO A 153 -2.56 19.48 2.02
N LYS A 154 -1.26 19.25 1.72
CA LYS A 154 -0.58 19.99 0.64
C LYS A 154 -1.14 19.70 -0.75
N ASP A 155 -1.70 18.51 -0.97
CA ASP A 155 -2.28 18.16 -2.27
C ASP A 155 -3.67 18.78 -2.40
N LYS A 156 -4.42 18.85 -1.30
CA LYS A 156 -5.65 19.65 -1.21
C LYS A 156 -5.38 21.12 -1.47
N GLU A 157 -4.34 21.70 -0.86
CA GLU A 157 -3.93 23.09 -1.12
C GLU A 157 -3.61 23.34 -2.59
N ILE A 158 -2.90 22.41 -3.26
CA ILE A 158 -2.62 22.50 -4.70
C ILE A 158 -3.92 22.55 -5.50
N LEU A 159 -4.86 21.64 -5.23
CA LEU A 159 -6.13 21.60 -5.94
C LEU A 159 -6.96 22.86 -5.70
N CYS A 160 -7.03 23.36 -4.46
CA CYS A 160 -7.74 24.60 -4.14
C CYS A 160 -7.10 25.82 -4.83
N LYS A 161 -5.77 25.86 -4.98
CA LYS A 161 -5.07 26.93 -5.71
C LYS A 161 -5.36 26.89 -7.22
N LEU A 162 -5.42 25.70 -7.81
CA LEU A 162 -5.63 25.55 -9.25
C LEU A 162 -7.09 25.72 -9.67
N PHE A 163 -8.03 25.20 -8.89
CA PHE A 163 -9.44 25.11 -9.28
C PHE A 163 -10.38 25.97 -8.43
N GLY A 164 -9.87 26.61 -7.36
CA GLY A 164 -10.64 27.44 -6.43
C GLY A 164 -11.26 26.63 -5.28
N GLU A 165 -11.20 27.16 -4.06
CA GLU A 165 -11.64 26.46 -2.85
C GLU A 165 -13.12 26.07 -2.87
N ALA A 166 -13.99 26.92 -3.42
CA ALA A 166 -15.42 26.63 -3.56
C ALA A 166 -15.74 25.48 -4.54
N ASN A 167 -14.76 25.06 -5.34
CA ASN A 167 -14.92 24.02 -6.35
C ASN A 167 -14.30 22.68 -5.94
N VAL A 168 -13.56 22.61 -4.83
CA VAL A 168 -12.90 21.38 -4.37
C VAL A 168 -13.66 20.78 -3.19
N PHE A 169 -14.26 19.61 -3.41
CA PHE A 169 -15.02 18.88 -2.42
C PHE A 169 -14.24 17.65 -1.98
N ASP A 170 -13.82 17.66 -0.72
CA ASP A 170 -12.98 16.62 -0.14
C ASP A 170 -13.78 15.74 0.81
N PHE A 171 -14.06 14.52 0.36
CA PHE A 171 -14.72 13.48 1.16
C PHE A 171 -13.77 12.35 1.54
N SER A 172 -12.46 12.59 1.44
CA SER A 172 -11.45 11.66 1.91
C SER A 172 -11.47 11.51 3.44
N GLY A 173 -10.88 10.44 3.96
CA GLY A 173 -10.85 10.21 5.41
C GLY A 173 -12.17 9.75 6.03
N ILE A 174 -12.21 9.84 7.37
CA ILE A 174 -13.40 9.58 8.20
C ILE A 174 -14.15 10.91 8.42
N ASN A 175 -15.40 10.97 7.99
CA ASN A 175 -16.27 12.15 8.06
C ASN A 175 -17.76 11.74 8.07
N GLU A 176 -18.68 12.71 8.08
CA GLU A 176 -20.13 12.47 8.15
C GLU A 176 -20.71 11.57 7.03
N TYR A 177 -20.03 11.49 5.88
CA TYR A 177 -20.41 10.63 4.75
C TYR A 177 -19.72 9.26 4.80
N THR A 178 -18.62 9.15 5.56
CA THR A 178 -17.74 7.99 5.55
C THR A 178 -17.65 7.22 6.87
N ASN A 179 -18.25 7.75 7.95
CA ASN A 179 -18.14 7.18 9.31
C ASN A 179 -19.00 5.93 9.54
N ASP A 180 -20.12 5.75 8.83
CA ASP A 180 -20.98 4.56 8.99
C ASP A 180 -20.67 3.52 7.91
N TYR A 181 -20.25 2.34 8.38
CA TYR A 181 -19.78 1.23 7.56
C TYR A 181 -20.87 0.63 6.67
N HIS A 182 -22.15 0.78 7.01
CA HIS A 182 -23.24 0.28 6.17
C HIS A 182 -23.37 1.05 4.85
N TYR A 183 -22.82 2.27 4.76
CA TYR A 183 -22.76 3.01 3.50
C TYR A 183 -21.68 2.48 2.53
N TYR A 184 -20.85 1.52 2.97
CA TYR A 184 -19.67 1.03 2.25
C TYR A 184 -19.80 -0.42 1.73
N TYR A 185 -20.65 -1.25 2.35
CA TYR A 185 -20.76 -2.68 2.05
C TYR A 185 -22.04 -3.01 1.27
N GLU A 186 -21.94 -3.14 -0.05
CA GLU A 186 -22.86 -3.98 -0.85
C GLU A 186 -22.03 -4.83 -1.82
N GLN A 187 -22.50 -6.06 -2.09
CA GLN A 187 -21.81 -7.08 -2.93
C GLN A 187 -21.67 -6.71 -4.42
N GLY A 188 -22.02 -5.49 -4.82
CA GLY A 188 -21.87 -4.97 -6.17
C GLY A 188 -21.48 -3.50 -6.14
N HIS A 189 -20.42 -3.15 -6.87
CA HIS A 189 -19.78 -1.83 -6.94
C HIS A 189 -20.67 -0.71 -7.54
N TYR A 190 -21.77 -0.34 -6.89
CA TYR A 190 -22.49 0.90 -7.14
C TYR A 190 -23.17 1.37 -5.86
N ARG A 191 -22.99 2.65 -5.47
CA ARG A 191 -23.44 3.19 -4.17
C ARG A 191 -24.42 4.36 -4.35
N PRO A 192 -25.68 4.10 -4.72
CA PRO A 192 -26.64 5.16 -5.04
C PRO A 192 -26.89 6.12 -3.88
N LEU A 193 -26.96 5.60 -2.65
CA LEU A 193 -27.27 6.42 -1.46
C LEU A 193 -26.13 7.36 -1.08
N LEU A 194 -24.89 6.86 -1.03
CA LEU A 194 -23.72 7.70 -0.79
C LEU A 194 -23.54 8.70 -1.93
N GLY A 195 -23.62 8.24 -3.18
CA GLY A 195 -23.56 9.11 -4.36
C GLY A 195 -24.60 10.23 -4.30
N LYS A 196 -25.85 9.91 -3.94
CA LYS A 196 -26.92 10.91 -3.74
C LYS A 196 -26.56 11.94 -2.68
N LYS A 197 -26.08 11.52 -1.50
CA LYS A 197 -25.66 12.43 -0.43
C LYS A 197 -24.49 13.33 -0.85
N LEU A 198 -23.51 12.77 -1.56
CA LEU A 198 -22.39 13.56 -2.10
C LEU A 198 -22.89 14.58 -3.12
N MET A 199 -23.77 14.18 -4.04
CA MET A 199 -24.36 15.09 -5.03
C MET A 199 -25.22 16.17 -4.38
N GLU A 200 -26.00 15.86 -3.34
CA GLU A 200 -26.72 16.85 -2.53
C GLU A 200 -25.76 17.84 -1.86
N ARG A 201 -24.62 17.39 -1.34
CA ARG A 201 -23.61 18.30 -0.76
C ARG A 201 -22.96 19.19 -1.83
N ILE A 202 -22.70 18.65 -3.02
CA ILE A 202 -22.03 19.35 -4.11
C ILE A 202 -22.98 20.34 -4.82
N TYR A 203 -24.26 19.99 -5.00
CA TYR A 203 -25.24 20.74 -5.80
C TYR A 203 -26.41 21.32 -5.01
N GLY A 204 -26.68 20.87 -3.79
CA GLY A 204 -27.90 21.17 -3.03
C GLY A 204 -28.02 22.62 -2.53
N HIS A 205 -26.99 23.44 -2.63
CA HIS A 205 -27.03 24.88 -2.36
C HIS A 205 -27.29 25.74 -3.62
N SER A 206 -27.79 25.16 -4.72
CA SER A 206 -28.02 25.86 -5.99
C SER A 206 -29.42 25.66 -6.58
N LEU A 207 -30.45 25.55 -5.74
CA LEU A 207 -31.86 25.74 -6.13
C LEU A 207 -32.45 26.93 -5.37
#